data_AF-A0A3B1E289-F1
#
_entry.id   AF-A0A3B1E289-F1
#
_cell.length_a   1.000
_cell.length_b   1.000
_cell.length_c   1.000
_cell.angle_alpha   90.00
_cell.angle_beta   90.00
_cell.angle_gamma   90.00
#
_symmetry.space_group_name_H-M   'P 1'
#
loop_
_entity.id
_entity.type
_entity.pdbx_description
1 polymer ?
#
loop_
_entity_poly.entity_id
_entity_poly.type
_entity_poly.pdbx_seq_one_letter_code
_entity_poly.pdbx_strand_id
1 'polypeptide(L)'
;MKSFCQSLVLVLTFVIFSGCSGSTNQVDEGAGSKLTKAEIADRNMRIRDNALDILQPQKLGISTGNVSAIQQLNDWITTYDSSEEDASALTDQSKEILEKYLTSEEAKELMSMRFVLRDGLHIRDCYLYKKMGEKIQKKTDNRLEQVVALFYYVTRLVELDFPASSPFPMTPQEVLMSGSGSAQDRAVIFAGILRQLKIDSILIQPASKNSKNKKTQTTKSSPVLMGVLIQGKVYLFDMQLGLPIPALGDVTTVLPQNPATLADVLRQDEILRQLDVNKKMPYPLKAKDFQSLQIKIVINNRFWSVANFRLHFSLAGDHSAIVYSSLEDSESGDGIISRIMKFAKKRWKQEDISVWKYPEQQYERREKRDPKQEELRFGFLTTPVKLTLKFEQVNPNQQRSPSKKTEVLHMLGMREENKIKRYRMRQVLGDPDIAIRGYQQIRLKTRRYLDNLESYVQTAVKKKIRISKEIQDAAMLTKNKNGRAHNAVIFWTVICQIEQEEYQIVTKIIRGSGGLSRQFILAFSYAKSGKLAAASQYFKNIPLQNPYWRTGQLVQKRCRILRKNAKSSVK
;
A
#
# COMPACT_ATOMS: atom_id res chain seq x y z
N MET A 1 -3.40 -58.56 -45.95
CA MET A 1 -4.86 -58.36 -46.13
C MET A 1 -5.23 -57.11 -45.35
N LYS A 2 -5.06 -55.91 -45.91
CA LYS A 2 -6.00 -55.14 -46.75
C LYS A 2 -7.26 -54.64 -46.00
N SER A 3 -7.20 -53.33 -45.72
CA SER A 3 -8.20 -52.29 -46.05
C SER A 3 -9.41 -52.08 -45.13
N PHE A 4 -9.47 -50.87 -44.53
CA PHE A 4 -10.58 -49.89 -44.46
C PHE A 4 -10.47 -49.08 -43.15
N CYS A 5 -10.50 -47.76 -43.06
CA CYS A 5 -10.46 -46.67 -44.04
C CYS A 5 -10.17 -45.38 -43.25
N GLN A 6 -9.11 -44.67 -43.62
CA GLN A 6 -8.88 -43.26 -43.29
C GLN A 6 -9.65 -42.39 -44.27
N SER A 7 -10.22 -41.25 -43.82
CA SER A 7 -10.20 -39.93 -44.49
C SER A 7 -11.26 -39.02 -43.87
N LEU A 8 -10.86 -37.87 -43.30
CA LEU A 8 -11.16 -36.54 -43.87
C LEU A 8 -10.58 -35.45 -42.93
N VAL A 9 -9.40 -34.96 -43.30
CA VAL A 9 -8.81 -33.68 -42.92
C VAL A 9 -8.68 -32.87 -44.21
N LEU A 10 -8.77 -31.54 -44.12
CA LEU A 10 -8.75 -30.51 -45.17
C LEU A 10 -10.12 -30.17 -45.77
N VAL A 11 -10.58 -28.92 -45.58
CA VAL A 11 -10.62 -27.85 -46.61
C VAL A 11 -10.92 -26.51 -45.89
N LEU A 12 -10.03 -25.51 -46.00
CA LEU A 12 -10.32 -24.14 -46.50
C LEU A 12 -9.20 -23.14 -46.12
N THR A 13 -8.14 -23.14 -46.93
CA THR A 13 -7.27 -21.98 -47.15
C THR A 13 -6.83 -22.01 -48.61
N PHE A 14 -7.39 -21.13 -49.46
CA PHE A 14 -6.81 -20.49 -50.66
C PHE A 14 -7.92 -20.08 -51.65
N VAL A 15 -8.08 -18.75 -51.84
CA VAL A 15 -8.40 -18.17 -53.15
C VAL A 15 -7.46 -16.99 -53.34
N ILE A 16 -6.63 -17.08 -54.38
CA ILE A 16 -5.73 -16.05 -54.89
C ILE A 16 -6.41 -15.32 -56.06
N PHE A 17 -6.19 -14.00 -56.12
CA PHE A 17 -6.16 -13.09 -57.26
C PHE A 17 -6.97 -13.39 -58.53
N SER A 18 -7.83 -12.43 -58.90
CA SER A 18 -8.02 -11.99 -60.27
C SER A 18 -8.16 -10.46 -60.27
N GLY A 19 -7.37 -9.80 -61.10
CA GLY A 19 -7.32 -8.34 -61.23
C GLY A 19 -8.13 -7.81 -62.41
N CYS A 20 -8.27 -6.48 -62.36
CA CYS A 20 -8.56 -5.50 -63.42
C CYS A 20 -9.98 -5.41 -64.00
N SER A 21 -10.71 -4.36 -63.58
CA SER A 21 -11.13 -3.32 -64.53
C SER A 21 -11.33 -1.99 -63.79
N GLY A 22 -10.79 -0.92 -64.37
CA GLY A 22 -10.92 0.43 -63.85
C GLY A 22 -12.37 0.91 -64.00
N SER A 23 -12.96 1.27 -62.87
CA SER A 23 -14.07 2.23 -62.83
C SER A 23 -13.66 3.33 -61.88
N THR A 24 -13.59 4.54 -62.42
CA THR A 24 -13.41 5.79 -61.70
C THR A 24 -14.68 5.99 -60.87
N ASN A 25 -14.74 5.38 -59.69
CA ASN A 25 -15.83 5.62 -58.74
C ASN A 25 -15.68 7.04 -58.22
N GLN A 26 -16.67 7.87 -58.54
CA GLN A 26 -16.97 9.10 -57.83
C GLN A 26 -16.91 8.82 -56.33
N VAL A 27 -16.12 9.61 -55.62
CA VAL A 27 -16.17 9.68 -54.17
C VAL A 27 -17.53 10.27 -53.83
N ASP A 28 -18.53 9.42 -53.62
CA ASP A 28 -19.75 9.80 -52.92
C ASP A 28 -19.31 10.29 -51.54
N GLU A 29 -19.53 11.58 -51.28
CA GLU A 29 -19.45 12.17 -49.95
C GLU A 29 -20.46 11.45 -49.06
N GLY A 30 -20.00 10.35 -48.45
CA GLY A 30 -20.79 9.51 -47.58
C GLY A 30 -21.38 10.36 -46.46
N ALA A 31 -22.72 10.42 -46.43
CA ALA A 31 -23.50 11.01 -45.36
C ALA A 31 -23.03 10.44 -44.02
N GLY A 32 -22.19 11.20 -43.31
CA GLY A 32 -21.76 10.88 -41.97
C GLY A 32 -23.00 10.84 -41.08
N SER A 33 -23.48 9.64 -40.77
CA SER A 33 -24.55 9.40 -39.80
C SER A 33 -24.18 10.12 -38.51
N LYS A 34 -24.83 11.26 -38.24
CA LYS A 34 -24.66 12.01 -37.01
C LYS A 34 -25.10 11.12 -35.85
N LEU A 35 -24.15 10.74 -34.99
CA LEU A 35 -24.46 10.01 -33.77
C LEU A 35 -25.51 10.77 -32.95
N THR A 36 -26.47 10.05 -32.40
CA THR A 36 -27.46 10.60 -31.47
C THR A 36 -26.79 11.03 -30.16
N LYS A 37 -27.42 11.94 -29.41
CA LYS A 37 -26.94 12.37 -28.09
C LYS A 37 -26.73 11.18 -27.13
N ALA A 38 -27.60 10.19 -27.19
CA ALA A 38 -27.51 8.98 -26.37
C ALA A 38 -26.29 8.11 -26.74
N GLU A 39 -26.01 7.93 -28.02
CA GLU A 39 -24.83 7.18 -28.48
C GLU A 39 -23.52 7.90 -28.12
N ILE A 40 -23.50 9.24 -28.18
CA ILE A 40 -22.36 10.04 -27.72
C ILE A 40 -22.15 9.85 -26.22
N ALA A 41 -23.23 9.91 -25.42
CA ALA A 41 -23.16 9.69 -23.98
C ALA A 41 -22.65 8.28 -23.62
N ASP A 42 -23.17 7.23 -24.27
CA ASP A 42 -22.70 5.84 -24.07
C ASP A 42 -21.23 5.68 -24.46
N ARG A 43 -20.83 6.21 -25.62
CA ARG A 43 -19.43 6.21 -26.05
C ARG A 43 -18.52 6.89 -25.03
N ASN A 44 -18.92 8.05 -24.51
CA ASN A 44 -18.15 8.79 -23.52
C ASN A 44 -18.02 8.00 -22.20
N MET A 45 -19.10 7.36 -21.74
CA MET A 45 -19.05 6.49 -20.56
C MET A 45 -18.08 5.31 -20.77
N ARG A 46 -18.09 4.67 -21.94
CA ARG A 46 -17.15 3.58 -22.26
C ARG A 46 -15.70 4.04 -22.26
N ILE A 47 -15.39 5.21 -22.81
CA ILE A 47 -14.02 5.77 -22.80
C ILE A 47 -13.55 5.97 -21.36
N ARG A 48 -14.38 6.60 -20.52
CA ARG A 48 -14.08 6.79 -19.11
C ARG A 48 -13.87 5.46 -18.39
N ASP A 49 -14.81 4.53 -18.52
CA ASP A 49 -14.78 3.27 -17.79
C ASP A 49 -13.58 2.41 -18.21
N ASN A 50 -13.23 2.39 -19.50
CA ASN A 50 -11.99 1.78 -19.99
C ASN A 50 -10.74 2.40 -19.33
N ALA A 51 -10.68 3.72 -19.22
CA ALA A 51 -9.57 4.41 -18.56
C ALA A 51 -9.49 4.05 -17.07
N LEU A 52 -10.62 4.04 -16.37
CA LEU A 52 -10.71 3.64 -14.95
C LEU A 52 -10.32 2.18 -14.75
N ASP A 53 -10.69 1.32 -15.70
CA ASP A 53 -10.31 -0.08 -15.75
C ASP A 53 -8.80 -0.27 -15.89
N ILE A 54 -8.14 0.54 -16.70
CA ILE A 54 -6.68 0.55 -16.82
C ILE A 54 -6.04 0.98 -15.50
N LEU A 55 -6.65 1.94 -14.80
CA LEU A 55 -6.19 2.45 -13.50
C LEU A 55 -6.52 1.54 -12.31
N GLN A 56 -7.16 0.39 -12.52
CA GLN A 56 -7.45 -0.55 -11.43
C GLN A 56 -6.16 -1.08 -10.78
N PRO A 57 -6.09 -1.18 -9.44
CA PRO A 57 -4.90 -1.67 -8.73
C PRO A 57 -4.42 -3.06 -9.19
N GLN A 58 -5.34 -3.92 -9.67
CA GLN A 58 -5.00 -5.26 -10.14
C GLN A 58 -4.17 -5.27 -11.43
N LYS A 59 -4.22 -4.21 -12.25
CA LYS A 59 -3.51 -4.13 -13.55
C LYS A 59 -2.07 -3.63 -13.41
N LEU A 60 -1.54 -3.60 -12.19
CA LEU A 60 -0.20 -3.11 -11.88
C LEU A 60 0.95 -3.84 -12.57
N GLY A 61 1.93 -3.05 -13.03
CA GLY A 61 3.20 -3.55 -13.57
C GLY A 61 3.09 -4.30 -14.88
N ILE A 62 1.90 -4.34 -15.49
CA ILE A 62 1.61 -5.06 -16.73
C ILE A 62 1.57 -4.11 -17.94
N SER A 63 1.40 -2.80 -17.77
CA SER A 63 1.28 -1.88 -18.91
C SER A 63 1.91 -0.49 -18.72
N THR A 64 2.30 0.09 -19.85
CA THR A 64 2.45 1.53 -20.15
C THR A 64 1.13 2.31 -20.00
N GLY A 65 0.12 1.73 -19.35
CA GLY A 65 -1.28 2.12 -19.45
C GLY A 65 -1.64 3.43 -18.75
N ASN A 66 -0.86 3.92 -17.78
CA ASN A 66 -1.22 5.16 -17.11
C ASN A 66 -1.30 6.33 -18.10
N VAL A 67 -0.34 6.46 -19.01
CA VAL A 67 -0.36 7.55 -20.01
C VAL A 67 -1.58 7.42 -20.92
N SER A 68 -1.89 6.21 -21.38
CA SER A 68 -3.08 5.95 -22.21
C SER A 68 -4.39 6.20 -21.46
N ALA A 69 -4.47 5.82 -20.18
CA ALA A 69 -5.64 6.08 -19.34
C ALA A 69 -5.84 7.59 -19.13
N ILE A 70 -4.76 8.34 -18.89
CA ILE A 70 -4.83 9.80 -18.78
C ILE A 70 -5.28 10.43 -20.11
N GLN A 71 -4.78 9.94 -21.25
CA GLN A 71 -5.25 10.41 -22.55
C GLN A 71 -6.76 10.14 -22.72
N GLN A 72 -7.22 8.92 -22.44
CA GLN A 72 -8.65 8.59 -22.51
C GLN A 72 -9.51 9.43 -21.54
N LEU A 73 -9.03 9.73 -20.34
CA LEU A 73 -9.73 10.63 -19.41
C LEU A 73 -9.78 12.08 -19.93
N ASN A 74 -8.74 12.54 -20.62
CA ASN A 74 -8.75 13.86 -21.27
C ASN A 74 -9.66 13.90 -22.50
N ASP A 75 -9.72 12.82 -23.28
CA ASP A 75 -10.68 12.69 -24.39
C ASP A 75 -12.13 12.63 -23.85
N TRP A 76 -12.33 11.99 -22.71
CA TRP A 76 -13.62 11.96 -22.03
C TRP A 76 -14.03 13.35 -21.50
N ILE A 77 -13.15 14.06 -20.79
CA ILE A 77 -13.54 15.35 -20.18
C ILE A 77 -13.78 16.45 -21.21
N THR A 78 -13.15 16.37 -22.39
CA THR A 78 -13.38 17.31 -23.51
C THR A 78 -14.69 17.05 -24.23
N THR A 79 -15.20 15.82 -24.19
CA THR A 79 -16.48 15.42 -24.80
C THR A 79 -17.64 15.40 -23.80
N TYR A 80 -17.36 15.57 -22.52
CA TYR A 80 -18.35 15.69 -21.46
C TYR A 80 -19.11 17.01 -21.61
N ASP A 81 -20.37 16.93 -22.05
CA ASP A 81 -21.26 18.05 -22.29
C ASP A 81 -21.41 18.88 -21.01
N SER A 82 -20.67 20.00 -20.93
CA SER A 82 -20.83 20.98 -19.87
C SER A 82 -22.02 21.86 -20.24
N SER A 83 -23.23 21.47 -19.85
CA SER A 83 -24.24 22.50 -19.60
C SER A 83 -23.59 23.54 -18.69
N GLU A 84 -23.46 24.77 -19.18
CA GLU A 84 -22.58 25.82 -18.64
C GLU A 84 -22.84 26.16 -17.16
N GLU A 85 -23.98 25.76 -16.60
CA GLU A 85 -24.39 26.05 -15.22
C GLU A 85 -23.53 25.41 -14.14
N ASP A 86 -22.77 24.35 -14.42
CA ASP A 86 -21.86 23.75 -13.43
C ASP A 86 -20.42 24.31 -13.50
N ALA A 87 -20.13 25.26 -14.39
CA ALA A 87 -18.76 25.55 -14.84
C ALA A 87 -17.85 26.31 -13.84
N SER A 88 -18.34 26.77 -12.69
CA SER A 88 -17.49 27.33 -11.62
C SER A 88 -17.22 26.32 -10.51
N ALA A 89 -16.55 25.21 -10.84
CA ALA A 89 -16.30 24.09 -9.92
C ALA A 89 -15.45 24.45 -8.67
N LEU A 90 -14.80 25.62 -8.67
CA LEU A 90 -14.10 26.16 -7.50
C LEU A 90 -14.42 27.65 -7.42
N THR A 91 -15.07 28.05 -6.33
CA THR A 91 -15.38 29.44 -6.01
C THR A 91 -14.10 30.27 -5.81
N ASP A 92 -14.20 31.60 -5.80
CA ASP A 92 -13.04 32.44 -5.45
C ASP A 92 -12.54 32.17 -4.03
N GLN A 93 -13.44 31.76 -3.13
CA GLN A 93 -13.11 31.28 -1.78
C GLN A 93 -12.26 30.00 -1.83
N SER A 94 -12.62 29.04 -2.69
CA SER A 94 -11.79 27.85 -2.94
C SER A 94 -10.38 28.21 -3.40
N LYS A 95 -10.23 29.21 -4.28
CA LYS A 95 -8.91 29.67 -4.75
C LYS A 95 -8.09 30.26 -3.60
N GLU A 96 -8.68 31.13 -2.79
CA GLU A 96 -8.00 31.73 -1.62
C GLU A 96 -7.53 30.66 -0.62
N ILE A 97 -8.38 29.65 -0.38
CA ILE A 97 -8.02 28.52 0.49
C ILE A 97 -6.89 27.69 -0.15
N LEU A 98 -6.93 27.42 -1.45
CA LEU A 98 -5.88 26.65 -2.14
C LEU A 98 -4.55 27.39 -2.12
N GLU A 99 -4.53 28.70 -2.39
CA GLU A 99 -3.33 29.55 -2.36
C GLU A 99 -2.69 29.63 -0.96
N LYS A 100 -3.46 29.40 0.10
CA LYS A 100 -2.91 29.25 1.46
C LYS A 100 -2.06 27.99 1.63
N TYR A 101 -2.32 26.94 0.85
CA TYR A 101 -1.68 25.63 1.02
C TYR A 101 -0.75 25.23 -0.13
N LEU A 102 -0.88 25.85 -1.31
CA LEU A 102 -0.22 25.47 -2.56
C LEU A 102 0.48 26.68 -3.20
N THR A 103 1.42 26.43 -4.11
CA THR A 103 1.96 27.51 -4.96
C THR A 103 0.94 27.95 -6.01
N SER A 104 1.14 29.15 -6.58
CA SER A 104 0.28 29.64 -7.65
C SER A 104 0.28 28.73 -8.88
N GLU A 105 1.42 28.09 -9.22
CA GLU A 105 1.47 27.12 -10.31
C GLU A 105 0.68 25.85 -9.99
N GLU A 106 0.83 25.31 -8.78
CA GLU A 106 0.09 24.12 -8.32
C GLU A 106 -1.42 24.38 -8.31
N ALA A 107 -1.84 25.54 -7.82
CA ALA A 107 -3.23 25.96 -7.84
C ALA A 107 -3.74 26.02 -9.29
N LYS A 108 -3.02 26.70 -10.19
CA LYS A 108 -3.39 26.79 -11.61
C LYS A 108 -3.52 25.41 -12.28
N GLU A 109 -2.63 24.47 -11.96
CA GLU A 109 -2.71 23.11 -12.47
C GLU A 109 -3.97 22.38 -11.98
N LEU A 110 -4.29 22.46 -10.69
CA LEU A 110 -5.49 21.83 -10.12
C LEU A 110 -6.80 22.45 -10.61
N MET A 111 -6.78 23.74 -10.94
CA MET A 111 -7.92 24.45 -11.55
C MET A 111 -8.15 24.04 -13.01
N SER A 112 -7.17 23.38 -13.65
CA SER A 112 -7.31 22.98 -15.05
C SER A 112 -8.28 21.80 -15.21
N MET A 113 -9.11 21.84 -16.26
CA MET A 113 -9.99 20.74 -16.68
C MET A 113 -9.21 19.65 -17.45
N ARG A 114 -8.03 19.28 -16.94
CA ARG A 114 -7.15 18.30 -17.58
C ARG A 114 -6.55 17.38 -16.54
N PHE A 115 -6.59 16.08 -16.82
CA PHE A 115 -5.88 15.08 -16.05
C PHE A 115 -4.40 15.04 -16.42
N VAL A 116 -3.55 14.97 -15.40
CA VAL A 116 -2.11 14.71 -15.52
C VAL A 116 -1.76 13.31 -15.02
N LEU A 117 -0.53 12.85 -15.25
CA LEU A 117 -0.07 11.53 -14.82
C LEU A 117 -0.30 11.28 -13.32
N ARG A 118 -0.18 12.34 -12.52
CA ARG A 118 -0.35 12.29 -11.08
C ARG A 118 -1.80 12.03 -10.67
N ASP A 119 -2.79 12.50 -11.42
CA ASP A 119 -4.20 12.18 -11.17
C ASP A 119 -4.46 10.68 -11.33
N GLY A 120 -3.84 10.04 -12.32
CA GLY A 120 -3.96 8.60 -12.53
C GLY A 120 -3.42 7.78 -11.34
N LEU A 121 -2.32 8.22 -10.72
CA LEU A 121 -1.80 7.61 -9.49
C LEU A 121 -2.77 7.79 -8.32
N HIS A 122 -3.32 8.99 -8.18
CA HIS A 122 -4.30 9.33 -7.14
C HIS A 122 -5.60 8.51 -7.27
N ILE A 123 -6.20 8.45 -8.46
CA ILE A 123 -7.41 7.68 -8.75
C ILE A 123 -7.19 6.20 -8.43
N ARG A 124 -6.06 5.64 -8.88
CA ARG A 124 -5.68 4.26 -8.58
C ARG A 124 -5.52 4.01 -7.08
N ASP A 125 -4.87 4.92 -6.36
CA ASP A 125 -4.69 4.79 -4.91
C ASP A 125 -6.06 4.90 -4.19
N CYS A 126 -7.01 5.72 -4.70
CA CYS A 126 -8.39 5.75 -4.20
C CYS A 126 -9.13 4.42 -4.39
N TYR A 127 -9.01 3.78 -5.56
CA TYR A 127 -9.57 2.44 -5.79
C TYR A 127 -8.93 1.39 -4.89
N LEU A 128 -7.61 1.48 -4.67
CA LEU A 128 -6.90 0.60 -3.75
C LEU A 128 -7.49 0.72 -2.34
N TYR A 129 -7.65 1.96 -1.84
CA TYR A 129 -8.23 2.22 -0.54
C TYR A 129 -9.68 1.73 -0.43
N LYS A 130 -10.50 1.91 -1.47
CA LYS A 130 -11.89 1.47 -1.48
C LYS A 130 -11.99 -0.03 -1.29
N LYS A 131 -11.27 -0.80 -2.11
CA LYS A 131 -11.27 -2.28 -2.04
C LYS A 131 -10.77 -2.78 -0.69
N MET A 132 -9.76 -2.13 -0.11
CA MET A 132 -9.29 -2.42 1.25
C MET A 132 -10.39 -2.18 2.30
N GLY A 133 -11.11 -1.05 2.21
CA GLY A 133 -12.20 -0.69 3.12
C GLY A 133 -13.37 -1.66 3.04
N GLU A 134 -13.84 -1.98 1.83
CA GLU A 134 -14.96 -2.90 1.57
C GLU A 134 -14.74 -4.29 2.18
N LYS A 135 -13.50 -4.79 2.15
CA LYS A 135 -13.19 -6.10 2.75
C LYS A 135 -13.38 -6.09 4.27
N ILE A 136 -12.95 -5.02 4.94
CA ILE A 136 -13.03 -4.91 6.40
C ILE A 136 -14.46 -4.64 6.86
N GLN A 137 -15.20 -3.81 6.11
CA GLN A 137 -16.59 -3.46 6.43
C GLN A 137 -17.50 -4.69 6.56
N LYS A 138 -17.26 -5.75 5.77
CA LYS A 138 -18.06 -6.99 5.79
C LYS A 138 -17.96 -7.83 7.07
N LYS A 139 -17.12 -7.45 8.05
CA LYS A 139 -16.85 -8.27 9.25
C LYS A 139 -17.68 -7.89 10.49
N THR A 140 -18.13 -6.64 10.61
CA THR A 140 -18.84 -6.12 11.79
C THR A 140 -19.59 -4.86 11.39
N ASP A 141 -20.77 -4.61 11.97
CA ASP A 141 -21.55 -3.38 11.76
C ASP A 141 -21.13 -2.24 12.69
N ASN A 142 -20.36 -2.54 13.75
CA ASN A 142 -19.87 -1.53 14.68
C ASN A 142 -18.73 -0.72 14.04
N ARG A 143 -19.01 0.56 13.76
CA ARG A 143 -18.05 1.48 13.10
C ARG A 143 -16.74 1.62 13.86
N LEU A 144 -16.73 1.59 15.20
CA LEU A 144 -15.48 1.66 15.97
C LEU A 144 -14.66 0.37 15.81
N GLU A 145 -15.30 -0.79 15.86
CA GLU A 145 -14.65 -2.09 15.63
C GLU A 145 -14.09 -2.18 14.20
N GLN A 146 -14.84 -1.71 13.19
CA GLN A 146 -14.36 -1.62 11.81
C GLN A 146 -13.07 -0.81 11.72
N VAL A 147 -13.01 0.36 12.39
CA VAL A 147 -11.82 1.22 12.40
C VAL A 147 -10.64 0.57 13.12
N VAL A 148 -10.87 -0.10 14.25
CA VAL A 148 -9.83 -0.85 14.97
C VAL A 148 -9.30 -2.01 14.12
N ALA A 149 -10.19 -2.76 13.46
CA ALA A 149 -9.82 -3.85 12.56
C ALA A 149 -9.01 -3.33 11.36
N LEU A 150 -9.43 -2.21 10.77
CA LEU A 150 -8.73 -1.54 9.67
C LEU A 150 -7.35 -1.04 10.11
N PHE A 151 -7.24 -0.43 11.28
CA PHE A 151 -5.97 0.02 11.84
C PHE A 151 -4.98 -1.14 11.99
N TYR A 152 -5.44 -2.26 12.55
CA TYR A 152 -4.61 -3.46 12.64
C TYR A 152 -4.29 -4.09 11.29
N TYR A 153 -5.19 -3.97 10.31
CA TYR A 153 -4.94 -4.42 8.95
C TYR A 153 -3.79 -3.62 8.31
N VAL A 154 -3.84 -2.29 8.35
CA VAL A 154 -2.78 -1.42 7.81
C VAL A 154 -1.43 -1.66 8.48
N THR A 155 -1.41 -1.76 9.81
CA THR A 155 -0.16 -1.96 10.58
C THR A 155 0.47 -3.33 10.34
N ARG A 156 -0.30 -4.36 9.96
CA ARG A 156 0.21 -5.66 9.52
C ARG A 156 0.70 -5.66 8.08
N LEU A 157 0.07 -4.88 7.21
CA LEU A 157 0.45 -4.78 5.80
C LEU A 157 1.75 -4.01 5.59
N VAL A 158 2.02 -3.00 6.42
CA VAL A 158 3.18 -2.12 6.28
C VAL A 158 4.09 -2.29 7.48
N GLU A 159 5.23 -2.95 7.32
CA GLU A 159 6.25 -3.07 8.34
C GLU A 159 6.95 -1.72 8.59
N LEU A 160 7.25 -1.39 9.85
CA LEU A 160 8.02 -0.17 10.14
C LEU A 160 9.48 -0.35 9.74
N ASP A 161 9.92 0.53 8.86
CA ASP A 161 11.31 0.64 8.46
C ASP A 161 12.06 1.51 9.48
N PHE A 162 12.86 0.92 10.37
CA PHE A 162 13.64 1.68 11.36
C PHE A 162 15.11 1.24 11.45
N PRO A 163 16.08 2.18 11.35
CA PRO A 163 15.88 3.57 10.88
C PRO A 163 15.33 3.57 9.45
N ALA A 164 14.65 4.64 9.02
CA ALA A 164 14.06 4.72 7.68
C ALA A 164 15.12 4.34 6.63
N SER A 165 15.03 3.11 6.11
CA SER A 165 16.06 2.51 5.28
C SER A 165 15.76 2.68 3.80
N SER A 166 14.52 3.03 3.45
CA SER A 166 14.17 3.46 2.09
C SER A 166 14.90 4.77 1.75
N PRO A 167 15.86 4.75 0.81
CA PRO A 167 16.61 5.94 0.42
C PRO A 167 15.81 6.86 -0.54
N PHE A 168 14.58 6.47 -0.88
CA PHE A 168 13.72 7.19 -1.80
C PHE A 168 12.28 7.28 -1.27
N PRO A 169 11.53 8.32 -1.69
CA PRO A 169 10.11 8.45 -1.41
C PRO A 169 9.30 7.35 -2.11
N MET A 170 8.22 6.91 -1.46
CA MET A 170 7.31 5.89 -2.01
C MET A 170 5.88 6.42 -2.00
N THR A 171 5.14 6.13 -3.08
CA THR A 171 3.68 6.29 -3.10
C THR A 171 3.03 5.31 -2.13
N PRO A 172 1.78 5.58 -1.67
CA PRO A 172 1.04 4.64 -0.83
C PRO A 172 0.96 3.23 -1.41
N GLN A 173 0.80 3.10 -2.73
CA GLN A 173 0.86 1.82 -3.38
C GLN A 173 2.23 1.15 -3.26
N GLU A 174 3.32 1.87 -3.51
CA GLU A 174 4.68 1.30 -3.42
C GLU A 174 5.00 0.84 -2.00
N VAL A 175 4.52 1.59 -0.99
CA VAL A 175 4.55 1.19 0.43
C VAL A 175 3.77 -0.11 0.64
N LEU A 176 2.54 -0.22 0.13
CA LEU A 176 1.73 -1.44 0.28
C LEU A 176 2.35 -2.64 -0.47
N MET A 177 2.92 -2.41 -1.64
CA MET A 177 3.54 -3.45 -2.47
C MET A 177 4.85 -3.96 -1.90
N SER A 178 5.70 -3.06 -1.40
CA SER A 178 6.91 -3.47 -0.64
C SER A 178 6.54 -4.03 0.73
N GLY A 179 5.43 -3.54 1.28
CA GLY A 179 4.97 -3.84 2.63
C GLY A 179 5.89 -3.31 3.72
N SER A 180 6.64 -2.25 3.42
CA SER A 180 7.53 -1.55 4.36
C SER A 180 7.33 -0.05 4.20
N GLY A 181 7.37 0.69 5.31
CA GLY A 181 7.18 2.13 5.31
C GLY A 181 7.37 2.75 6.68
N SER A 182 7.24 4.06 6.73
CA SER A 182 7.27 4.84 7.96
C SER A 182 5.93 4.82 8.69
N ALA A 183 5.90 5.33 9.92
CA ALA A 183 4.64 5.57 10.65
C ALA A 183 3.76 6.59 9.91
N GLN A 184 4.38 7.52 9.18
CA GLN A 184 3.68 8.50 8.35
C GLN A 184 2.99 7.82 7.16
N ASP A 185 3.65 6.87 6.50
CA ASP A 185 3.05 6.12 5.39
C ASP A 185 1.83 5.31 5.86
N ARG A 186 1.93 4.68 7.04
CA ARG A 186 0.78 4.01 7.69
C ARG A 186 -0.37 4.99 7.93
N ALA A 187 -0.10 6.19 8.44
CA ALA A 187 -1.12 7.22 8.65
C ALA A 187 -1.82 7.61 7.35
N VAL A 188 -1.07 7.84 6.26
CA VAL A 188 -1.64 8.21 4.95
C VAL A 188 -2.54 7.11 4.41
N ILE A 189 -2.09 5.86 4.44
CA ILE A 189 -2.87 4.71 3.98
C ILE A 189 -4.14 4.55 4.82
N PHE A 190 -4.01 4.61 6.16
CA PHE A 190 -5.14 4.49 7.06
C PHE A 190 -6.19 5.58 6.84
N ALA A 191 -5.76 6.84 6.75
CA ALA A 191 -6.65 7.97 6.46
C ALA A 191 -7.30 7.85 5.07
N GLY A 192 -6.55 7.36 4.08
CA GLY A 192 -7.04 7.11 2.73
C GLY A 192 -8.21 6.11 2.71
N ILE A 193 -8.08 5.01 3.45
CA ILE A 193 -9.14 3.99 3.55
C ILE A 193 -10.33 4.51 4.35
N LEU A 194 -10.10 5.18 5.49
CA LEU A 194 -11.17 5.80 6.27
C LEU A 194 -12.02 6.78 5.45
N ARG A 195 -11.37 7.56 4.57
CA ARG A 195 -12.07 8.47 3.66
C ARG A 195 -13.02 7.73 2.71
N GLN A 196 -12.60 6.59 2.15
CA GLN A 196 -13.48 5.77 1.30
C GLN A 196 -14.69 5.24 2.06
N LEU A 197 -14.56 5.04 3.38
CA LEU A 197 -15.66 4.67 4.28
C LEU A 197 -16.47 5.87 4.80
N LYS A 198 -16.21 7.07 4.28
CA LYS A 198 -16.78 8.35 4.75
C LYS A 198 -16.56 8.57 6.25
N ILE A 199 -15.38 8.19 6.75
CA ILE A 199 -14.95 8.43 8.14
C ILE A 199 -13.88 9.53 8.12
N ASP A 200 -14.20 10.67 8.73
CA ASP A 200 -13.22 11.74 8.86
C ASP A 200 -12.10 11.34 9.84
N SER A 201 -10.87 11.68 9.47
CA SER A 201 -9.69 11.42 10.28
C SER A 201 -8.69 12.57 10.16
N ILE A 202 -7.94 12.77 11.23
CA ILE A 202 -7.00 13.86 11.41
C ILE A 202 -5.71 13.33 12.00
N LEU A 203 -4.60 13.99 11.70
CA LEU A 203 -3.35 13.82 12.43
C LEU A 203 -3.34 14.84 13.57
N ILE A 204 -3.02 14.39 14.77
CA ILE A 204 -2.94 15.24 15.98
C ILE A 204 -1.48 15.39 16.35
N GLN A 205 -1.04 16.64 16.52
CA GLN A 205 0.30 16.95 16.99
C GLN A 205 0.22 17.97 18.12
N PRO A 206 1.03 17.85 19.19
CA PRO A 206 1.21 18.93 20.13
C PRO A 206 1.65 20.20 19.40
N ALA A 207 1.08 21.35 19.75
CA ALA A 207 1.54 22.61 19.21
C ALA A 207 3.01 22.81 19.60
N SER A 208 3.88 22.97 18.60
CA SER A 208 5.27 23.32 18.85
C SER A 208 5.29 24.73 19.44
N LYS A 209 5.41 24.85 20.76
CA LYS A 209 5.61 26.15 21.41
C LYS A 209 6.94 26.69 20.91
N ASN A 210 6.89 27.56 19.90
CA ASN A 210 7.98 28.39 19.36
C ASN A 210 9.36 27.97 19.87
N SER A 211 9.91 26.87 19.36
CA SER A 211 11.28 26.45 19.65
C SER A 211 12.24 27.39 18.92
N LYS A 212 12.32 28.65 19.39
CA LYS A 212 13.34 29.63 19.01
C LYS A 212 14.75 29.15 19.41
N ASN A 213 14.84 28.15 20.29
CA ASN A 213 16.09 27.46 20.62
C ASN A 213 16.33 26.26 19.69
N LYS A 214 16.68 26.55 18.42
CA LYS A 214 17.04 25.56 17.39
C LYS A 214 18.28 24.69 17.70
N LYS A 215 19.02 24.91 18.79
CA LYS A 215 20.36 24.34 18.99
C LYS A 215 20.46 23.05 19.82
N THR A 216 19.41 22.61 20.51
CA THR A 216 19.47 21.39 21.35
C THR A 216 18.25 20.47 21.21
N GLN A 217 17.55 20.55 20.08
CA GLN A 217 16.46 19.63 19.75
C GLN A 217 17.06 18.27 19.40
N THR A 218 17.39 17.47 20.43
CA THR A 218 17.60 16.04 20.26
C THR A 218 16.39 15.50 19.50
N THR A 219 16.68 14.80 18.42
CA THR A 219 15.82 14.40 17.30
C THR A 219 14.72 13.39 17.67
N LYS A 220 14.07 13.55 18.82
CA LYS A 220 12.92 12.74 19.22
C LYS A 220 11.73 13.12 18.36
N SER A 221 11.58 12.43 17.24
CA SER A 221 10.38 12.48 16.40
C SER A 221 9.16 12.25 17.30
N SER A 222 8.23 13.20 17.32
CA SER A 222 6.95 13.00 17.99
C SER A 222 6.21 11.82 17.34
N PRO A 223 5.43 11.03 18.11
CA PRO A 223 4.61 9.97 17.53
C PRO A 223 3.68 10.49 16.44
N VAL A 224 3.43 9.65 15.43
CA VAL A 224 2.42 9.91 14.41
C VAL A 224 1.06 9.44 14.94
N LEU A 225 0.33 10.37 15.57
CA LEU A 225 -0.94 10.08 16.24
C LEU A 225 -2.12 10.48 15.34
N MET A 226 -2.95 9.51 15.00
CA MET A 226 -4.17 9.71 14.24
C MET A 226 -5.38 9.81 15.18
N GLY A 227 -6.23 10.81 14.97
CA GLY A 227 -7.56 10.94 15.54
C GLY A 227 -8.61 10.52 14.52
N VAL A 228 -9.54 9.64 14.91
CA VAL A 228 -10.66 9.21 14.07
C VAL A 228 -11.98 9.72 14.66
N LEU A 229 -12.77 10.40 13.85
CA LEU A 229 -13.97 11.12 14.27
C LEU A 229 -15.20 10.21 14.12
N ILE A 230 -15.74 9.73 15.24
CA ILE A 230 -16.92 8.84 15.26
C ILE A 230 -17.86 9.31 16.37
N GLN A 231 -19.13 9.54 16.04
CA GLN A 231 -20.20 9.86 17.01
C GLN A 231 -19.83 10.98 18.01
N GLY A 232 -19.20 12.05 17.52
CA GLY A 232 -18.78 13.20 18.36
C GLY A 232 -17.57 12.95 19.26
N LYS A 233 -16.87 11.82 19.11
CA LYS A 233 -15.65 11.46 19.83
C LYS A 233 -14.45 11.32 18.89
N VAL A 234 -13.28 11.74 19.36
CA VAL A 234 -12.01 11.62 18.61
C VAL A 234 -11.20 10.47 19.19
N TYR A 235 -11.20 9.31 18.54
CA TYR A 235 -10.49 8.10 18.98
C TYR A 235 -9.03 8.12 18.52
N LEU A 236 -8.10 7.73 19.40
CA LEU A 236 -6.66 7.92 19.18
C LEU A 236 -5.92 6.64 18.78
N PHE A 237 -5.08 6.75 17.75
CA PHE A 237 -4.31 5.64 17.18
C PHE A 237 -2.85 6.04 16.93
N ASP A 238 -1.90 5.30 17.50
CA ASP A 238 -0.46 5.56 17.31
C ASP A 238 0.11 4.67 16.20
N MET A 239 0.46 5.28 15.07
CA MET A 239 0.96 4.58 13.88
C MET A 239 2.37 4.00 14.06
N GLN A 240 3.15 4.58 14.98
CA GLN A 240 4.50 4.12 15.28
C GLN A 240 4.48 2.94 16.25
N LEU A 241 3.57 2.94 17.24
CA LEU A 241 3.35 1.74 18.06
C LEU A 241 2.60 0.65 17.29
N GLY A 242 1.79 1.02 16.29
CA GLY A 242 0.85 0.10 15.68
C GLY A 242 -0.20 -0.39 16.68
N LEU A 243 -0.55 0.44 17.66
CA LEU A 243 -1.59 0.19 18.67
C LEU A 243 -2.54 1.41 18.74
N PRO A 244 -3.85 1.21 18.97
CA PRO A 244 -4.70 2.26 19.49
C PRO A 244 -4.17 2.71 20.85
N ILE A 245 -4.39 3.97 21.22
CA ILE A 245 -4.22 4.39 22.61
C ILE A 245 -5.30 3.67 23.41
N PRO A 246 -4.99 2.75 24.33
CA PRO A 246 -6.02 1.95 25.01
C PRO A 246 -6.87 2.84 25.93
N ALA A 247 -8.17 2.58 26.04
CA ALA A 247 -8.96 3.10 27.14
C ALA A 247 -8.40 2.62 28.49
N LEU A 248 -8.62 3.38 29.56
CA LEU A 248 -8.16 2.98 30.89
C LEU A 248 -8.78 1.62 31.26
N GLY A 249 -7.95 0.66 31.67
CA GLY A 249 -8.42 -0.66 32.04
C GLY A 249 -8.79 -1.59 30.88
N ASP A 250 -8.64 -1.18 29.61
CA ASP A 250 -8.71 -2.12 28.48
C ASP A 250 -7.54 -3.09 28.61
N VAL A 251 -7.78 -4.26 29.22
CA VAL A 251 -6.84 -5.38 29.32
C VAL A 251 -7.51 -6.72 29.05
N THR A 252 -8.68 -6.72 28.41
CA THR A 252 -9.49 -7.93 28.13
C THR A 252 -8.86 -8.82 27.05
N THR A 253 -8.07 -8.22 26.17
CA THR A 253 -7.43 -8.89 25.04
C THR A 253 -5.95 -8.53 24.94
N VAL A 254 -5.19 -9.37 24.24
CA VAL A 254 -3.76 -9.17 23.98
C VAL A 254 -3.47 -7.83 23.31
N LEU A 255 -4.33 -7.43 22.37
CA LEU A 255 -4.29 -6.15 21.69
C LEU A 255 -5.45 -5.28 22.18
N PRO A 256 -5.25 -3.99 22.45
CA PRO A 256 -6.34 -3.06 22.77
C PRO A 256 -7.47 -3.15 21.73
N GLN A 257 -8.72 -3.24 22.18
CA GLN A 257 -9.88 -3.19 21.29
C GLN A 257 -10.72 -1.94 21.50
N ASN A 258 -10.52 -1.23 22.61
CA ASN A 258 -11.26 -0.03 22.97
C ASN A 258 -10.30 1.15 22.99
N PRO A 259 -10.18 1.93 21.89
CA PRO A 259 -9.34 3.10 21.88
C PRO A 259 -9.87 4.19 22.82
N ALA A 260 -8.99 4.85 23.55
CA ALA A 260 -9.29 6.05 24.32
C ALA A 260 -9.61 7.21 23.38
N THR A 261 -10.44 8.12 23.86
CA THR A 261 -10.71 9.37 23.15
C THR A 261 -9.73 10.46 23.56
N LEU A 262 -9.62 11.50 22.73
CA LEU A 262 -8.88 12.72 23.06
C LEU A 262 -9.38 13.35 24.38
N ALA A 263 -10.69 13.30 24.62
CA ALA A 263 -11.27 13.83 25.86
C ALA A 263 -10.81 13.04 27.09
N ASP A 264 -10.68 11.72 26.98
CA ASP A 264 -10.22 10.87 28.07
C ASP A 264 -8.75 11.18 28.38
N VAL A 265 -7.90 11.26 27.35
CA VAL A 265 -6.47 11.56 27.50
C VAL A 265 -6.23 12.95 28.09
N LEU A 266 -7.03 13.94 27.73
CA LEU A 266 -6.96 15.28 28.32
C LEU A 266 -7.29 15.30 29.81
N ARG A 267 -8.17 14.40 30.25
CA ARG A 267 -8.62 14.32 31.65
C ARG A 267 -7.66 13.50 32.52
N GLN A 268 -7.05 12.45 31.97
CA GLN A 268 -6.30 11.45 32.73
C GLN A 268 -4.99 11.07 32.02
N ASP A 269 -3.85 11.51 32.55
CA ASP A 269 -2.53 11.19 31.98
C ASP A 269 -2.19 9.68 32.10
N GLU A 270 -2.81 8.98 33.06
CA GLU A 270 -2.66 7.55 33.32
C GLU A 270 -2.93 6.71 32.06
N ILE A 271 -3.83 7.17 31.20
CA ILE A 271 -4.14 6.54 29.90
C ILE A 271 -2.91 6.52 28.98
N LEU A 272 -2.06 7.54 29.02
CA LEU A 272 -0.81 7.55 28.27
C LEU A 272 0.30 6.82 29.03
N ARG A 273 0.33 6.94 30.36
CA ARG A 273 1.34 6.26 31.20
C ARG A 273 1.25 4.73 31.12
N GLN A 274 0.10 4.16 30.76
CA GLN A 274 0.01 2.71 30.52
C GLN A 274 0.90 2.24 29.34
N LEU A 275 1.25 3.16 28.42
CA LEU A 275 2.15 2.97 27.28
C LEU A 275 3.64 3.22 27.64
N ASP A 276 3.94 3.46 28.92
CA ASP A 276 5.29 3.44 29.44
C ASP A 276 5.79 1.99 29.47
N VAL A 277 6.96 1.75 28.85
CA VAL A 277 7.61 0.45 28.94
C VAL A 277 8.16 0.25 30.36
N ASN A 278 8.79 1.30 30.89
CA ASN A 278 9.23 1.42 32.28
C ASN A 278 9.52 2.90 32.59
N LYS A 279 9.89 3.20 33.84
CA LYS A 279 10.20 4.56 34.31
C LYS A 279 11.30 5.27 33.48
N LYS A 280 12.26 4.52 32.92
CA LYS A 280 13.36 5.07 32.11
C LYS A 280 12.96 5.28 30.64
N MET A 281 11.89 4.64 30.18
CA MET A 281 11.40 4.70 28.81
C MET A 281 9.91 5.05 28.77
N PRO A 282 9.55 6.29 29.19
CA PRO A 282 8.18 6.75 29.16
C PRO A 282 7.66 6.90 27.72
N TYR A 283 6.33 6.88 27.57
CA TYR A 283 5.63 7.34 26.38
C TYR A 283 5.87 8.83 26.20
N PRO A 284 6.26 9.28 25.00
CA PRO A 284 6.80 10.62 24.80
C PRO A 284 5.76 11.74 24.95
N LEU A 285 4.47 11.43 24.88
CA LEU A 285 3.37 12.40 25.04
C LEU A 285 2.75 12.30 26.42
N LYS A 286 2.35 13.45 26.98
CA LYS A 286 1.59 13.61 28.23
C LYS A 286 0.28 14.32 27.97
N ALA A 287 -0.70 14.22 28.87
CA ALA A 287 -2.00 14.90 28.78
C ALA A 287 -1.85 16.42 28.53
N LYS A 288 -0.85 17.05 29.16
CA LYS A 288 -0.54 18.48 28.97
C LYS A 288 -0.17 18.84 27.52
N ASP A 289 0.43 17.91 26.77
CA ASP A 289 0.80 18.12 25.37
C ASP A 289 -0.44 18.23 24.45
N PHE A 290 -1.62 17.80 24.94
CA PHE A 290 -2.89 17.88 24.22
C PHE A 290 -3.69 19.16 24.52
N GLN A 291 -3.23 20.02 25.43
CA GLN A 291 -3.93 21.27 25.76
C GLN A 291 -3.86 22.30 24.61
N SER A 292 -2.85 22.19 23.76
CA SER A 292 -2.69 23.01 22.56
C SER A 292 -2.27 22.10 21.41
N LEU A 293 -3.16 21.93 20.45
CA LEU A 293 -3.03 20.95 19.37
C LEU A 293 -2.95 21.64 18.02
N GLN A 294 -2.10 21.10 17.16
CA GLN A 294 -2.21 21.28 15.72
C GLN A 294 -2.95 20.08 15.14
N ILE A 295 -4.05 20.37 14.45
CA ILE A 295 -4.86 19.41 13.74
C ILE A 295 -4.43 19.45 12.27
N LYS A 296 -4.03 18.30 11.73
CA LYS A 296 -3.61 18.21 10.33
C LYS A 296 -4.51 17.30 9.52
N ILE A 297 -5.03 17.82 8.42
CA ILE A 297 -5.83 17.06 7.46
C ILE A 297 -4.87 16.19 6.64
N VAL A 298 -5.11 14.88 6.64
CA VAL A 298 -4.27 13.90 5.93
C VAL A 298 -4.80 13.71 4.50
N ILE A 299 -4.39 14.60 3.59
CA ILE A 299 -4.87 14.63 2.20
C ILE A 299 -3.76 15.09 1.26
N ASN A 300 -3.80 14.66 -0.01
CA ASN A 300 -2.93 15.19 -1.07
C ASN A 300 -3.71 16.23 -1.90
N ASN A 301 -3.01 17.03 -2.69
CA ASN A 301 -3.66 18.13 -3.43
C ASN A 301 -4.60 17.67 -4.57
N ARG A 302 -4.47 16.43 -5.06
CA ARG A 302 -5.29 15.91 -6.17
C ARG A 302 -6.75 15.70 -5.79
N PHE A 303 -7.07 15.62 -4.49
CA PHE A 303 -8.45 15.65 -4.03
C PHE A 303 -9.18 16.96 -4.32
N TRP A 304 -8.48 18.02 -4.74
CA TRP A 304 -9.05 19.34 -5.03
C TRP A 304 -8.98 19.70 -6.51
N SER A 305 -8.51 18.79 -7.37
CA SER A 305 -8.50 19.02 -8.81
C SER A 305 -9.92 19.11 -9.37
N VAL A 306 -10.16 20.09 -10.24
CA VAL A 306 -11.43 20.26 -10.95
C VAL A 306 -11.74 19.05 -11.84
N ALA A 307 -10.71 18.49 -12.48
CA ALA A 307 -10.88 17.26 -13.27
C ALA A 307 -11.34 16.09 -12.38
N ASN A 308 -10.79 15.96 -11.18
CA ASN A 308 -11.21 14.93 -10.22
C ASN A 308 -12.60 15.21 -9.61
N PHE A 309 -13.00 16.47 -9.44
CA PHE A 309 -14.37 16.85 -9.09
C PHE A 309 -15.36 16.28 -10.12
N ARG A 310 -15.15 16.58 -11.40
CA ARG A 310 -16.00 16.08 -12.49
C ARG A 310 -16.02 14.56 -12.55
N LEU A 311 -14.84 13.94 -12.44
CA LEU A 311 -14.75 12.50 -12.41
C LEU A 311 -15.60 11.93 -11.27
N HIS A 312 -15.46 12.46 -10.05
CA HIS A 312 -16.15 11.97 -8.85
C HIS A 312 -17.66 11.86 -9.01
N PHE A 313 -18.31 12.91 -9.54
CA PHE A 313 -19.77 12.92 -9.75
C PHE A 313 -20.21 11.99 -10.89
N SER A 314 -19.31 11.63 -11.79
CA SER A 314 -19.59 10.68 -12.86
C SER A 314 -19.47 9.21 -12.41
N LEU A 315 -18.79 8.91 -11.29
CA LEU A 315 -18.50 7.55 -10.85
C LEU A 315 -19.73 6.85 -10.25
N ALA A 316 -20.05 5.65 -10.75
CA ALA A 316 -21.13 4.80 -10.24
C ALA A 316 -20.71 3.31 -10.19
N GLY A 317 -21.51 2.47 -9.52
CA GLY A 317 -21.32 1.02 -9.47
C GLY A 317 -19.92 0.59 -9.01
N ASP A 318 -19.29 -0.32 -9.76
CA ASP A 318 -17.95 -0.84 -9.48
C ASP A 318 -16.86 0.26 -9.53
N HIS A 319 -17.10 1.31 -10.31
CA HIS A 319 -16.22 2.46 -10.45
C HIS A 319 -16.44 3.53 -9.38
N SER A 320 -17.45 3.43 -8.52
CA SER A 320 -17.62 4.37 -7.40
C SER A 320 -16.35 4.47 -6.57
N ALA A 321 -15.87 5.67 -6.27
CA ALA A 321 -14.76 5.93 -5.35
C ALA A 321 -14.76 7.40 -4.95
N ILE A 322 -14.27 7.71 -3.75
CA ILE A 322 -14.05 9.10 -3.35
C ILE A 322 -12.71 9.56 -3.92
N VAL A 323 -12.75 10.21 -5.08
CA VAL A 323 -11.56 10.78 -5.76
C VAL A 323 -11.45 12.29 -5.60
N TYR A 324 -12.49 12.94 -5.09
CA TYR A 324 -12.54 14.37 -4.79
C TYR A 324 -13.04 14.58 -3.36
N SER A 325 -12.56 15.64 -2.70
CA SER A 325 -13.06 16.06 -1.39
C SER A 325 -12.94 17.57 -1.26
N SER A 326 -14.08 18.27 -1.26
CA SER A 326 -14.12 19.72 -1.10
C SER A 326 -13.44 20.17 0.20
N LEU A 327 -12.72 21.30 0.12
CA LEU A 327 -12.24 22.04 1.28
C LEU A 327 -13.34 22.89 1.91
N GLU A 328 -14.25 23.40 1.08
CA GLU A 328 -15.32 24.32 1.45
C GLU A 328 -16.70 23.66 1.44
N ASP A 329 -17.64 24.32 2.11
CA ASP A 329 -19.04 23.92 2.08
C ASP A 329 -19.63 24.23 0.71
N SER A 330 -20.49 23.34 0.23
CA SER A 330 -21.19 23.47 -1.04
C SER A 330 -22.62 22.98 -0.87
N GLU A 331 -23.46 23.14 -1.90
CA GLU A 331 -24.80 22.56 -1.91
C GLU A 331 -24.77 21.02 -1.78
N SER A 332 -23.69 20.38 -2.24
CA SER A 332 -23.47 18.94 -2.08
C SER A 332 -23.09 18.52 -0.66
N GLY A 333 -22.88 19.48 0.25
CA GLY A 333 -22.62 19.26 1.66
C GLY A 333 -21.33 19.92 2.17
N ASP A 334 -21.05 19.64 3.44
CA ASP A 334 -19.95 20.27 4.17
C ASP A 334 -18.57 19.88 3.64
N GLY A 335 -17.69 20.87 3.49
CA GLY A 335 -16.27 20.71 3.22
C GLY A 335 -15.54 20.06 4.39
N ILE A 336 -14.36 19.48 4.12
CA ILE A 336 -13.62 18.73 5.14
C ILE A 336 -13.24 19.60 6.36
N ILE A 337 -12.94 20.89 6.14
CA ILE A 337 -12.60 21.82 7.23
C ILE A 337 -13.84 22.06 8.12
N SER A 338 -14.98 22.38 7.51
CA SER A 338 -16.24 22.58 8.22
C SER A 338 -16.71 21.33 8.95
N ARG A 339 -16.62 20.14 8.35
CA ARG A 339 -16.96 18.88 9.02
C ARG A 339 -16.12 18.67 10.28
N ILE A 340 -14.81 18.90 10.21
CA ILE A 340 -13.90 18.81 11.35
C ILE A 340 -14.26 19.85 12.42
N MET A 341 -14.52 21.10 12.03
CA MET A 341 -14.89 22.19 12.94
C MET A 341 -16.24 21.95 13.65
N LYS A 342 -17.26 21.53 12.89
CA LYS A 342 -18.58 21.15 13.41
C LYS A 342 -18.44 19.99 14.40
N PHE A 343 -17.65 18.97 14.06
CA PHE A 343 -17.39 17.84 14.95
C PHE A 343 -16.69 18.27 16.25
N ALA A 344 -15.76 19.21 16.17
CA ALA A 344 -15.01 19.71 17.32
C ALA A 344 -15.87 20.52 18.31
N LYS A 345 -17.10 20.92 17.94
CA LYS A 345 -18.00 21.75 18.78
C LYS A 345 -17.29 22.98 19.35
N LYS A 346 -16.58 23.73 18.50
CA LYS A 346 -15.79 24.93 18.85
C LYS A 346 -14.55 24.69 19.75
N ARG A 347 -14.13 23.44 19.98
CA ARG A 347 -12.89 23.15 20.74
C ARG A 347 -11.61 23.51 19.99
N TRP A 348 -11.68 23.55 18.66
CA TRP A 348 -10.57 23.94 17.79
C TRP A 348 -10.97 25.18 17.03
N LYS A 349 -9.99 26.04 16.78
CA LYS A 349 -10.14 27.19 15.92
C LYS A 349 -9.65 26.85 14.52
N GLN A 350 -10.04 27.65 13.54
CA GLN A 350 -9.63 27.40 12.15
C GLN A 350 -8.11 27.50 11.99
N GLU A 351 -7.45 28.37 12.76
CA GLU A 351 -5.98 28.47 12.80
C GLU A 351 -5.27 27.22 13.36
N ASP A 352 -5.96 26.38 14.12
CA ASP A 352 -5.42 25.12 14.62
C ASP A 352 -5.41 24.03 13.52
N ILE A 353 -6.15 24.23 12.43
CA ILE A 353 -6.33 23.28 11.34
C ILE A 353 -5.42 23.66 10.16
N SER A 354 -4.62 22.69 9.72
CA SER A 354 -3.77 22.82 8.54
C SER A 354 -3.77 21.56 7.70
N VAL A 355 -3.29 21.63 6.46
CA VAL A 355 -3.07 20.43 5.64
C VAL A 355 -1.73 19.82 5.98
N TRP A 356 -1.68 18.50 6.16
CA TRP A 356 -0.42 17.82 6.39
C TRP A 356 0.39 17.73 5.09
N LYS A 357 1.61 18.29 5.09
CA LYS A 357 2.47 18.32 3.88
C LYS A 357 3.08 16.96 3.50
N TYR A 358 3.09 15.96 4.38
CA TYR A 358 3.81 14.71 4.13
C TYR A 358 3.36 13.95 2.87
N PRO A 359 2.05 13.73 2.62
CA PRO A 359 1.61 13.01 1.42
C PRO A 359 2.08 13.71 0.15
N GLU A 360 1.96 15.03 0.10
CA GLU A 360 2.37 15.87 -1.03
C GLU A 360 3.87 15.77 -1.30
N GLN A 361 4.67 15.93 -0.25
CA GLN A 361 6.13 15.83 -0.31
C GLN A 361 6.61 14.46 -0.82
N GLN A 362 5.88 13.36 -0.58
CA GLN A 362 6.24 12.07 -1.14
C GLN A 362 6.09 12.04 -2.66
N TYR A 363 5.03 12.63 -3.22
CA TYR A 363 4.86 12.72 -4.66
C TYR A 363 5.88 13.68 -5.30
N GLU A 364 6.08 14.87 -4.73
CA GLU A 364 7.08 15.82 -5.24
C GLU A 364 8.48 15.21 -5.26
N ARG A 365 8.89 14.59 -4.15
CA ARG A 365 10.20 13.93 -4.08
C ARG A 365 10.27 12.77 -5.07
N ARG A 366 9.17 12.06 -5.31
CA ARG A 366 9.10 10.95 -6.25
C ARG A 366 9.31 11.42 -7.69
N GLU A 367 8.76 12.57 -8.05
CA GLU A 367 8.94 13.19 -9.37
C GLU A 367 10.37 13.70 -9.57
N LYS A 368 11.00 14.18 -8.51
CA LYS A 368 12.39 14.66 -8.50
C LYS A 368 13.44 13.55 -8.33
N ARG A 369 13.08 12.27 -8.52
CA ARG A 369 14.03 11.17 -8.31
C ARG A 369 15.08 11.12 -9.41
N ASP A 370 16.33 10.95 -8.99
CA ASP A 370 17.43 10.70 -9.92
C ASP A 370 17.41 9.26 -10.47
N PRO A 371 18.12 8.96 -11.58
CA PRO A 371 18.17 7.61 -12.15
C PRO A 371 18.67 6.52 -11.20
N LYS A 372 19.56 6.85 -10.26
CA LYS A 372 20.09 5.91 -9.27
C LYS A 372 19.03 5.58 -8.21
N GLN A 373 18.24 6.56 -7.77
CA GLN A 373 17.08 6.36 -6.91
C GLN A 373 16.00 5.56 -7.62
N GLU A 374 15.80 5.75 -8.92
CA GLU A 374 14.88 4.93 -9.72
C GLU A 374 15.37 3.48 -9.82
N GLU A 375 16.68 3.26 -10.01
CA GLU A 375 17.27 1.91 -9.97
C GLU A 375 17.15 1.27 -8.59
N LEU A 376 17.39 2.02 -7.51
CA LEU A 376 17.21 1.57 -6.13
C LEU A 376 15.74 1.27 -5.83
N ARG A 377 14.79 2.08 -6.34
CA ARG A 377 13.36 1.83 -6.23
C ARG A 377 12.98 0.55 -6.95
N PHE A 378 13.37 0.42 -8.22
CA PHE A 378 13.14 -0.78 -8.98
C PHE A 378 13.75 -1.96 -8.23
N GLY A 379 15.01 -1.85 -7.80
CA GLY A 379 15.67 -2.77 -6.89
C GLY A 379 14.75 -3.14 -5.74
N PHE A 380 14.35 -2.23 -4.87
CA PHE A 380 13.53 -2.50 -3.69
C PHE A 380 12.19 -3.19 -4.00
N LEU A 381 11.44 -2.70 -5.00
CA LEU A 381 10.14 -3.27 -5.42
C LEU A 381 10.28 -4.64 -6.11
N THR A 382 11.47 -4.96 -6.62
CA THR A 382 11.80 -6.19 -7.36
C THR A 382 12.79 -7.10 -6.64
N THR A 383 13.35 -6.66 -5.49
CA THR A 383 14.46 -7.31 -4.76
C THR A 383 14.16 -8.76 -4.42
N PRO A 384 12.91 -9.20 -4.17
CA PRO A 384 12.70 -10.62 -4.02
C PRO A 384 12.96 -11.45 -5.30
N VAL A 385 13.23 -10.94 -6.51
CA VAL A 385 13.25 -11.83 -7.70
C VAL A 385 14.22 -11.48 -8.84
N LYS A 386 15.20 -10.58 -8.66
CA LYS A 386 16.22 -10.40 -9.71
C LYS A 386 17.19 -11.58 -9.80
N LEU A 387 16.93 -12.48 -10.74
CA LEU A 387 17.82 -13.58 -11.12
C LEU A 387 18.27 -13.45 -12.58
N THR A 388 19.52 -13.04 -12.77
CA THR A 388 20.23 -13.19 -14.05
C THR A 388 21.53 -13.90 -13.74
N LEU A 389 21.62 -15.20 -14.03
CA LEU A 389 22.89 -15.91 -14.09
C LEU A 389 23.23 -16.05 -15.57
N LYS A 390 24.33 -15.42 -15.99
CA LYS A 390 24.96 -15.73 -17.28
C LYS A 390 25.97 -16.84 -17.02
N PHE A 391 25.81 -17.97 -17.70
CA PHE A 391 26.82 -19.01 -17.70
C PHE A 391 27.56 -18.96 -19.03
N GLU A 392 28.90 -18.98 -18.98
CA GLU A 392 29.68 -19.48 -20.10
C GLU A 392 29.94 -20.96 -19.85
N GLN A 393 29.38 -21.83 -20.68
CA GLN A 393 29.78 -23.23 -20.71
C GLN A 393 31.15 -23.29 -21.39
N VAL A 394 32.22 -23.46 -20.62
CA VAL A 394 33.54 -23.76 -21.17
C VAL A 394 33.59 -25.27 -21.36
N ASN A 395 33.40 -25.74 -22.59
CA ASN A 395 33.57 -27.14 -22.92
C ASN A 395 35.08 -27.48 -22.85
N PRO A 396 35.54 -28.34 -21.92
CA PRO A 396 36.98 -28.59 -21.71
C PRO A 396 37.67 -29.18 -22.94
N ASN A 397 36.90 -29.83 -23.82
CA ASN A 397 37.42 -30.50 -25.01
C ASN A 397 37.34 -29.63 -26.28
N GLN A 398 36.80 -28.40 -26.22
CA GLN A 398 36.74 -27.47 -27.35
C GLN A 398 37.76 -26.34 -27.16
N GLN A 399 39.04 -26.66 -27.31
CA GLN A 399 40.11 -25.65 -27.34
C GLN A 399 40.24 -24.90 -28.69
N ARG A 400 39.43 -25.17 -29.72
CA ARG A 400 39.76 -24.70 -31.08
C ARG A 400 38.59 -24.27 -31.99
N SER A 401 37.49 -23.71 -31.47
CA SER A 401 36.56 -22.99 -32.36
C SER A 401 35.98 -21.73 -31.71
N PRO A 402 36.12 -20.55 -32.37
CA PRO A 402 35.74 -19.26 -31.81
C PRO A 402 34.22 -18.98 -31.83
N SER A 403 33.37 -19.90 -32.28
CA SER A 403 31.91 -19.75 -32.22
C SER A 403 31.33 -20.30 -30.90
N LYS A 404 31.71 -19.69 -29.78
CA LYS A 404 31.10 -19.97 -28.46
C LYS A 404 29.60 -19.63 -28.49
N LYS A 405 28.71 -20.63 -28.52
CA LYS A 405 27.32 -20.45 -28.14
C LYS A 405 27.25 -20.28 -26.62
N THR A 406 27.21 -19.03 -26.17
CA THR A 406 26.84 -18.71 -24.79
C THR A 406 25.37 -19.10 -24.62
N GLU A 407 25.10 -20.30 -24.11
CA GLU A 407 23.74 -20.69 -23.74
C GLU A 407 23.40 -19.95 -22.44
N VAL A 408 22.95 -18.70 -22.59
CA VAL A 408 22.52 -17.90 -21.46
C VAL A 408 21.22 -18.51 -20.95
N LEU A 409 21.25 -19.08 -19.75
CA LEU A 409 20.06 -19.58 -19.05
C LEU A 409 19.19 -18.39 -18.58
N HIS A 410 18.66 -17.62 -19.52
CA HIS A 410 17.74 -16.50 -19.33
C HIS A 410 16.30 -17.02 -19.16
N MET A 411 15.98 -17.75 -18.09
CA MET A 411 14.64 -18.40 -18.08
C MET A 411 13.70 -18.14 -16.92
N LEU A 412 14.07 -17.52 -15.79
CA LEU A 412 13.17 -17.57 -14.62
C LEU A 412 12.94 -16.28 -13.81
N GLY A 413 13.77 -15.24 -13.95
CA GLY A 413 13.69 -14.05 -13.08
C GLY A 413 12.42 -13.21 -13.24
N MET A 414 12.14 -12.72 -14.46
CA MET A 414 11.08 -11.71 -14.65
C MET A 414 9.64 -12.25 -14.49
N ARG A 415 9.39 -13.52 -14.84
CA ARG A 415 8.04 -14.11 -14.76
C ARG A 415 7.56 -14.30 -13.32
N GLU A 416 8.47 -14.61 -12.38
CA GLU A 416 8.10 -14.85 -10.99
C GLU A 416 7.95 -13.53 -10.20
N GLU A 417 8.65 -12.47 -10.62
CA GLU A 417 8.51 -11.13 -10.04
C GLU A 417 7.10 -10.58 -10.18
N ASN A 418 6.57 -10.64 -11.40
CA ASN A 418 5.20 -10.22 -11.69
C ASN A 418 4.17 -11.07 -10.93
N LYS A 419 4.49 -12.35 -10.63
CA LYS A 419 3.63 -13.20 -9.79
C LYS A 419 3.65 -12.78 -8.34
N ILE A 420 4.83 -12.49 -7.74
CA ILE A 420 4.90 -11.98 -6.37
C ILE A 420 4.11 -10.67 -6.25
N LYS A 421 4.32 -9.73 -7.17
CA LYS A 421 3.56 -8.47 -7.19
C LYS A 421 2.06 -8.72 -7.30
N ARG A 422 1.62 -9.61 -8.20
CA ARG A 422 0.21 -9.98 -8.34
C ARG A 422 -0.37 -10.56 -7.05
N TYR A 423 0.30 -11.52 -6.42
CA TYR A 423 -0.19 -12.12 -5.17
C TYR A 423 -0.12 -11.17 -3.98
N ARG A 424 0.86 -10.27 -3.97
CA ARG A 424 0.92 -9.18 -3.00
C ARG A 424 -0.22 -8.21 -3.15
N MET A 425 -0.56 -7.83 -4.38
CA MET A 425 -1.74 -7.01 -4.65
C MET A 425 -3.01 -7.74 -4.21
N ARG A 426 -3.14 -9.05 -4.46
CA ARG A 426 -4.26 -9.86 -3.94
C ARG A 426 -4.35 -9.84 -2.41
N GLN A 427 -3.22 -10.00 -1.71
CA GLN A 427 -3.19 -9.86 -0.25
C GLN A 427 -3.66 -8.48 0.21
N VAL A 428 -3.09 -7.41 -0.37
CA VAL A 428 -3.42 -6.02 -0.02
C VAL A 428 -4.90 -5.71 -0.27
N LEU A 429 -5.50 -6.34 -1.28
CA LEU A 429 -6.93 -6.21 -1.59
C LEU A 429 -7.83 -7.11 -0.73
N GLY A 430 -7.27 -7.83 0.24
CA GLY A 430 -8.03 -8.66 1.16
C GLY A 430 -8.39 -10.05 0.64
N ASP A 431 -7.59 -10.60 -0.29
CA ASP A 431 -7.71 -11.97 -0.81
C ASP A 431 -6.57 -12.87 -0.29
N PRO A 432 -6.47 -13.15 1.03
CA PRO A 432 -5.35 -13.89 1.61
C PRO A 432 -5.25 -15.32 1.07
N ASP A 433 -6.36 -16.00 0.76
CA ASP A 433 -6.35 -17.36 0.21
C ASP A 433 -5.63 -17.47 -1.14
N ILE A 434 -5.94 -16.54 -2.05
CA ILE A 434 -5.31 -16.47 -3.37
C ILE A 434 -3.82 -16.14 -3.21
N ALA A 435 -3.51 -15.20 -2.31
CA ALA A 435 -2.13 -14.82 -2.02
C ALA A 435 -1.32 -15.98 -1.43
N ILE A 436 -1.84 -16.71 -0.44
CA ILE A 436 -1.20 -17.87 0.20
C ILE A 436 -0.89 -18.94 -0.84
N ARG A 437 -1.87 -19.33 -1.67
CA ARG A 437 -1.63 -20.33 -2.73
C ARG A 437 -0.52 -19.88 -3.67
N GLY A 438 -0.56 -18.62 -4.08
CA GLY A 438 0.47 -18.03 -4.94
C GLY A 438 1.86 -18.04 -4.31
N TYR A 439 1.96 -17.59 -3.06
CA TYR A 439 3.20 -17.58 -2.29
C TYR A 439 3.75 -18.98 -2.07
N GLN A 440 2.91 -19.97 -1.77
CA GLN A 440 3.34 -21.37 -1.65
C GLN A 440 3.91 -21.91 -2.97
N GLN A 441 3.26 -21.64 -4.11
CA GLN A 441 3.78 -22.03 -5.42
C GLN A 441 5.14 -21.42 -5.70
N ILE A 442 5.32 -20.12 -5.43
CA ILE A 442 6.60 -19.44 -5.59
C ILE A 442 7.64 -20.06 -4.65
N ARG A 443 7.29 -20.26 -3.37
CA ARG A 443 8.18 -20.85 -2.37
C ARG A 443 8.70 -22.22 -2.79
N LEU A 444 7.83 -23.11 -3.26
CA LEU A 444 8.20 -24.45 -3.70
C LEU A 444 9.13 -24.40 -4.93
N LYS A 445 8.85 -23.52 -5.89
CA LYS A 445 9.71 -23.32 -7.07
C LYS A 445 11.08 -22.75 -6.69
N THR A 446 11.11 -21.69 -5.87
CA THR A 446 12.36 -21.09 -5.39
C THR A 446 13.18 -22.11 -4.59
N ARG A 447 12.53 -22.94 -3.77
CA ARG A 447 13.22 -23.99 -3.00
C ARG A 447 13.86 -25.03 -3.92
N ARG A 448 13.10 -25.60 -4.87
CA ARG A 448 13.64 -26.54 -5.88
C ARG A 448 14.81 -25.94 -6.64
N TYR A 449 14.73 -24.65 -6.99
CA TYR A 449 15.82 -23.95 -7.66
C TYR A 449 17.08 -23.87 -6.78
N LEU A 450 16.92 -23.50 -5.50
CA LEU A 450 18.04 -23.44 -4.55
C LEU A 450 18.67 -24.82 -4.33
N ASP A 451 17.86 -25.87 -4.19
CA ASP A 451 18.35 -27.24 -4.02
C ASP A 451 19.12 -27.71 -5.28
N ASN A 452 18.63 -27.38 -6.48
CA ASN A 452 19.33 -27.68 -7.74
C ASN A 452 20.65 -26.92 -7.86
N LEU A 453 20.68 -25.63 -7.47
CA LEU A 453 21.89 -24.82 -7.49
C LEU A 453 22.94 -25.36 -6.51
N GLU A 454 22.52 -25.75 -5.31
CA GLU A 454 23.40 -26.34 -4.30
C GLU A 454 23.97 -27.68 -4.78
N SER A 455 23.12 -28.56 -5.34
CA SER A 455 23.55 -29.82 -5.94
C SER A 455 24.56 -29.62 -7.09
N TYR A 456 24.34 -28.61 -7.94
CA TYR A 456 25.25 -28.27 -9.02
C TYR A 456 26.62 -27.80 -8.50
N VAL A 457 26.63 -26.88 -7.53
CA VAL A 457 27.87 -26.39 -6.92
C VAL A 457 28.64 -27.53 -6.25
N GLN A 458 27.95 -28.39 -5.49
CA GLN A 458 28.56 -29.57 -4.87
C GLN A 458 29.14 -30.55 -5.90
N THR A 459 28.44 -30.79 -7.01
CA THR A 459 28.90 -31.66 -8.09
C THR A 459 30.14 -31.10 -8.78
N ALA A 460 30.16 -29.80 -9.06
CA ALA A 460 31.30 -29.14 -9.68
C ALA A 460 32.54 -29.17 -8.76
N VAL A 461 32.37 -28.93 -7.46
CA VAL A 461 33.43 -29.09 -6.45
C VAL A 461 33.95 -30.54 -6.42
N LYS A 462 33.05 -31.54 -6.37
CA LYS A 462 33.42 -32.96 -6.35
C LYS A 462 34.20 -33.39 -7.60
N LYS A 463 33.83 -32.87 -8.77
CA LYS A 463 34.50 -33.15 -10.05
C LYS A 463 35.78 -32.33 -10.27
N LYS A 464 36.24 -31.54 -9.28
CA LYS A 464 37.37 -30.59 -9.39
C LYS A 464 37.25 -29.67 -10.61
N ILE A 465 36.01 -29.37 -11.04
CA ILE A 465 35.78 -28.42 -12.12
C ILE A 465 36.14 -27.05 -11.56
N ARG A 466 37.07 -26.35 -12.22
CA ARG A 466 37.45 -24.99 -11.84
C ARG A 466 36.26 -24.07 -12.10
N ILE A 467 35.44 -23.86 -11.08
CA ILE A 467 34.39 -22.84 -11.07
C ILE A 467 35.11 -21.50 -11.00
N SER A 468 34.85 -20.61 -11.94
CA SER A 468 35.43 -19.27 -11.89
C SER A 468 34.93 -18.53 -10.63
N LYS A 469 35.73 -17.60 -10.10
CA LYS A 469 35.36 -16.81 -8.92
C LYS A 469 34.02 -16.09 -9.14
N GLU A 470 33.78 -15.63 -10.36
CA GLU A 470 32.54 -14.97 -10.78
C GLU A 470 31.31 -15.88 -10.62
N ILE A 471 31.43 -17.18 -10.88
CA ILE A 471 30.32 -18.13 -10.70
C ILE A 471 30.07 -18.40 -9.21
N GLN A 472 31.12 -18.49 -8.40
CA GLN A 472 30.98 -18.63 -6.94
C GLN A 472 30.31 -17.39 -6.33
N ASP A 473 30.78 -16.21 -6.71
CA ASP A 473 30.23 -14.92 -6.28
C ASP A 473 28.77 -14.77 -6.75
N ALA A 474 28.47 -15.16 -8.00
CA ALA A 474 27.12 -15.16 -8.54
C ALA A 474 26.21 -16.16 -7.82
N ALA A 475 26.71 -17.35 -7.47
CA ALA A 475 25.96 -18.35 -6.70
C ALA A 475 25.69 -17.86 -5.26
N MET A 476 26.66 -17.23 -4.61
CA MET A 476 26.50 -16.66 -3.27
C MET A 476 25.52 -15.47 -3.28
N LEU A 477 25.67 -14.57 -4.24
CA LEU A 477 24.74 -13.46 -4.44
C LEU A 477 23.32 -13.97 -4.73
N THR A 478 23.20 -15.02 -5.53
CA THR A 478 21.93 -15.69 -5.83
C THR A 478 21.33 -16.33 -4.59
N LYS A 479 22.13 -17.04 -3.78
CA LYS A 479 21.70 -17.62 -2.50
C LYS A 479 21.19 -16.54 -1.54
N ASN A 480 21.88 -15.40 -1.46
CA ASN A 480 21.48 -14.28 -0.63
C ASN A 480 20.18 -13.60 -1.13
N LYS A 481 20.08 -13.31 -2.44
CA LYS A 481 18.88 -12.70 -3.04
C LYS A 481 17.66 -13.62 -2.95
N ASN A 482 17.81 -14.89 -3.33
CA ASN A 482 16.75 -15.90 -3.21
C ASN A 482 16.41 -16.20 -1.75
N GLY A 483 17.38 -16.11 -0.84
CA GLY A 483 17.12 -16.17 0.60
C GLY A 483 16.19 -15.05 1.06
N ARG A 484 16.44 -13.80 0.63
CA ARG A 484 15.56 -12.65 0.91
C ARG A 484 14.18 -12.84 0.28
N ALA A 485 14.12 -13.30 -0.97
CA ALA A 485 12.88 -13.65 -1.66
C ALA A 485 12.04 -14.66 -0.90
N HIS A 486 12.67 -15.78 -0.55
CA HIS A 486 12.07 -16.89 0.16
C HIS A 486 11.57 -16.44 1.53
N ASN A 487 12.37 -15.66 2.25
CA ASN A 487 11.99 -15.07 3.53
C ASN A 487 10.82 -14.08 3.39
N ALA A 488 10.79 -13.25 2.34
CA ALA A 488 9.69 -12.33 2.07
C ALA A 488 8.40 -13.09 1.77
N VAL A 489 8.45 -14.13 0.93
CA VAL A 489 7.30 -14.98 0.62
C VAL A 489 6.79 -15.71 1.86
N ILE A 490 7.68 -16.22 2.71
CA ILE A 490 7.31 -16.81 4.01
C ILE A 490 6.64 -15.77 4.90
N PHE A 491 7.24 -14.58 5.00
CA PHE A 491 6.72 -13.48 5.81
C PHE A 491 5.30 -13.11 5.35
N TRP A 492 5.08 -12.89 4.06
CA TRP A 492 3.76 -12.53 3.54
C TRP A 492 2.74 -13.65 3.67
N THR A 493 3.15 -14.91 3.51
CA THR A 493 2.31 -16.08 3.82
C THR A 493 1.87 -16.04 5.28
N VAL A 494 2.80 -15.78 6.20
CA VAL A 494 2.53 -15.67 7.63
C VAL A 494 1.56 -14.52 7.94
N ILE A 495 1.73 -13.35 7.32
CA ILE A 495 0.80 -12.24 7.51
C ILE A 495 -0.62 -12.61 7.02
N CYS A 496 -0.74 -13.26 5.85
CA CYS A 496 -2.04 -13.74 5.37
C CYS A 496 -2.69 -14.73 6.35
N GLN A 497 -1.91 -15.64 6.94
CA GLN A 497 -2.40 -16.60 7.93
C GLN A 497 -2.85 -15.90 9.22
N ILE A 498 -2.18 -14.83 9.63
CA ILE A 498 -2.62 -13.99 10.76
C ILE A 498 -3.93 -13.28 10.45
N GLU A 499 -4.13 -12.81 9.22
CA GLU A 499 -5.38 -12.17 8.78
C GLU A 499 -6.56 -13.15 8.76
N GLN A 500 -6.28 -14.44 8.58
CA GLN A 500 -7.23 -15.56 8.68
C GLN A 500 -7.36 -16.13 10.10
N GLU A 501 -6.65 -15.54 11.08
CA GLU A 501 -6.64 -15.99 12.49
C GLU A 501 -6.07 -17.41 12.70
N GLU A 502 -5.30 -17.92 11.73
CA GLU A 502 -4.67 -19.25 11.73
C GLU A 502 -3.32 -19.25 12.48
N TYR A 503 -3.32 -18.77 13.73
CA TYR A 503 -2.11 -18.54 14.50
C TYR A 503 -1.29 -19.81 14.76
N GLN A 504 -1.94 -20.99 14.80
CA GLN A 504 -1.22 -22.25 14.99
C GLN A 504 -0.34 -22.58 13.77
N ILE A 505 -0.85 -22.37 12.56
CA ILE A 505 -0.13 -22.57 11.30
C ILE A 505 1.08 -21.62 11.25
N VAL A 506 0.89 -20.36 11.67
CA VAL A 506 1.97 -19.36 11.74
C VAL A 506 3.15 -19.86 12.58
N THR A 507 2.89 -20.41 13.77
CA THR A 507 3.98 -20.92 14.63
C THR A 507 4.77 -22.06 13.99
N LYS A 508 4.14 -22.88 13.13
CA LYS A 508 4.79 -23.96 12.39
C LYS A 508 5.65 -23.40 11.24
N ILE A 509 5.11 -22.46 10.47
CA ILE A 509 5.81 -21.84 9.33
C ILE A 509 7.05 -21.07 9.80
N ILE A 510 6.93 -20.30 10.88
CA ILE A 510 8.00 -19.39 11.34
C ILE A 510 9.20 -20.13 11.93
N ARG A 511 9.06 -21.37 12.44
CA ARG A 511 10.17 -22.08 13.12
C ARG A 511 11.42 -22.27 12.25
N GLY A 512 11.32 -22.17 10.93
CA GLY A 512 12.45 -22.28 9.99
C GLY A 512 12.98 -20.99 9.35
N SER A 513 12.44 -19.80 9.63
CA SER A 513 12.84 -18.54 8.95
C SER A 513 13.81 -17.68 9.76
N GLY A 514 14.56 -16.77 9.13
CA GLY A 514 15.34 -15.72 9.81
C GLY A 514 14.61 -14.37 9.86
N GLY A 515 15.12 -13.39 10.62
CA GLY A 515 14.67 -11.98 10.55
C GLY A 515 14.31 -11.35 11.90
N LEU A 516 14.43 -10.02 12.00
CA LEU A 516 14.16 -9.27 13.24
C LEU A 516 12.68 -9.36 13.65
N SER A 517 11.76 -9.16 12.71
CA SER A 517 10.31 -9.15 12.97
C SER A 517 9.71 -10.53 13.25
N ARG A 518 10.48 -11.60 12.99
CA ARG A 518 10.12 -12.99 13.28
C ARG A 518 9.71 -13.20 14.73
N GLN A 519 10.52 -12.68 15.67
CA GLN A 519 10.29 -12.88 17.09
C GLN A 519 9.00 -12.20 17.54
N PHE A 520 8.73 -10.99 17.04
CA PHE A 520 7.49 -10.27 17.31
C PHE A 520 6.28 -11.05 16.79
N ILE A 521 6.31 -11.51 15.54
CA ILE A 521 5.20 -12.24 14.94
C ILE A 521 4.95 -13.58 15.65
N LEU A 522 6.02 -14.30 16.01
CA LEU A 522 5.91 -15.56 16.75
C LEU A 522 5.32 -15.32 18.15
N ALA A 523 5.82 -14.33 18.88
CA ALA A 523 5.30 -13.94 20.20
C ALA A 523 3.82 -13.57 20.11
N PHE A 524 3.46 -12.78 19.09
CA PHE A 524 2.10 -12.36 18.81
C PHE A 524 1.17 -13.54 18.52
N SER A 525 1.61 -14.49 17.70
CA SER A 525 0.84 -15.68 17.37
C SER A 525 0.62 -16.60 18.58
N TYR A 526 1.63 -16.72 19.44
CA TYR A 526 1.45 -17.40 20.74
C TYR A 526 0.45 -16.67 21.64
N ALA A 527 0.50 -15.34 21.67
CA ALA A 527 -0.41 -14.56 22.50
C ALA A 527 -1.86 -14.73 22.03
N LYS A 528 -2.10 -14.63 20.72
CA LYS A 528 -3.42 -14.79 20.11
C LYS A 528 -3.98 -16.22 20.18
N SER A 529 -3.12 -17.24 20.28
CA SER A 529 -3.52 -18.63 20.53
C SER A 529 -3.67 -18.98 22.02
N GLY A 530 -3.72 -17.98 22.92
CA GLY A 530 -3.90 -18.19 24.37
C GLY A 530 -2.64 -18.67 25.11
N LYS A 531 -1.51 -18.89 24.42
CA LYS A 531 -0.24 -19.35 24.99
C LYS A 531 0.55 -18.17 25.60
N LEU A 532 -0.07 -17.47 26.55
CA LEU A 532 0.42 -16.20 27.11
C LEU A 532 1.80 -16.28 27.76
N ALA A 533 2.15 -17.42 28.39
CA ALA A 533 3.45 -17.63 29.01
C ALA A 533 4.58 -17.66 27.97
N ALA A 534 4.41 -18.46 26.91
CA ALA A 534 5.36 -18.55 25.80
C ALA A 534 5.47 -17.19 25.09
N ALA A 535 4.34 -16.54 24.81
CA ALA A 535 4.32 -15.20 24.21
C ALA A 535 5.14 -14.20 25.03
N SER A 536 4.94 -14.15 26.35
CA SER A 536 5.68 -13.25 27.23
C SER A 536 7.19 -13.51 27.20
N GLN A 537 7.62 -14.76 27.05
CA GLN A 537 9.04 -15.09 26.92
C GLN A 537 9.62 -14.58 25.60
N TYR A 538 8.93 -14.80 24.47
CA TYR A 538 9.41 -14.32 23.17
C TYR A 538 9.43 -12.79 23.10
N PHE A 539 8.42 -12.09 23.62
CA PHE A 539 8.44 -10.62 23.66
C PHE A 539 9.60 -10.06 24.49
N LYS A 540 10.02 -10.76 25.56
CA LYS A 540 11.18 -10.36 26.39
C LYS A 540 12.47 -10.32 25.57
N ASN A 541 12.58 -11.20 24.59
CA ASN A 541 13.81 -11.44 23.83
C ASN A 541 13.89 -10.62 22.54
N ILE A 542 12.87 -9.80 22.24
CA ILE A 542 12.94 -8.86 21.12
C ILE A 542 14.06 -7.85 21.41
N PRO A 543 15.00 -7.65 20.47
CA PRO A 543 16.14 -6.78 20.72
C PRO A 543 15.74 -5.30 20.56
N LEU A 544 16.43 -4.39 21.24
CA LEU A 544 16.06 -2.96 21.33
C LEU A 544 16.04 -2.25 19.98
N GLN A 545 16.89 -2.68 19.03
CA GLN A 545 16.94 -2.15 17.67
C GLN A 545 15.75 -2.57 16.79
N ASN A 546 14.94 -3.54 17.23
CA ASN A 546 13.77 -3.94 16.46
C ASN A 546 12.73 -2.81 16.50
N PRO A 547 12.16 -2.39 15.35
CA PRO A 547 11.13 -1.35 15.31
C PRO A 547 9.91 -1.67 16.19
N TYR A 548 9.61 -2.95 16.39
CA TYR A 548 8.50 -3.43 17.23
C TYR A 548 8.89 -3.68 18.68
N TRP A 549 10.12 -3.37 19.09
CA TRP A 549 10.56 -3.63 20.47
C TRP A 549 9.60 -3.03 21.48
N ARG A 550 9.28 -1.74 21.32
CA ARG A 550 8.40 -1.00 22.23
C ARG A 550 7.00 -1.61 22.28
N THR A 551 6.40 -1.85 21.12
CA THR A 551 5.11 -2.53 20.98
C THR A 551 5.13 -3.90 21.64
N GLY A 552 6.20 -4.68 21.42
CA GLY A 552 6.40 -5.98 22.03
C GLY A 552 6.42 -5.95 23.55
N GLN A 553 7.09 -4.97 24.17
CA GLN A 553 7.09 -4.80 25.63
C GLN A 553 5.69 -4.45 26.17
N LEU A 554 4.93 -3.62 25.45
CA LEU A 554 3.56 -3.26 25.85
C LEU A 554 2.63 -4.47 25.77
N VAL A 555 2.69 -5.24 24.68
CA VAL A 555 1.91 -6.48 24.54
C VAL A 555 2.35 -7.52 25.58
N GLN A 556 3.64 -7.63 25.88
CA GLN A 556 4.14 -8.49 26.96
C GLN A 556 3.50 -8.17 28.31
N LYS A 557 3.44 -6.88 28.67
CA LYS A 557 2.80 -6.40 29.91
C LYS A 557 1.34 -6.85 29.96
N ARG A 558 0.60 -6.71 28.86
CA ARG A 558 -0.80 -7.18 28.76
C ARG A 558 -0.91 -8.69 28.91
N CYS A 559 -0.07 -9.48 28.24
CA CYS A 559 -0.04 -10.94 28.39
C CYS A 559 0.16 -11.37 29.85
N ARG A 560 0.99 -10.65 30.62
CA ARG A 560 1.19 -10.95 32.05
C ARG A 560 -0.05 -10.65 32.89
N ILE A 561 -0.75 -9.55 32.61
CA ILE A 561 -2.00 -9.18 33.30
C ILE A 561 -3.08 -10.24 33.01
N LEU A 562 -3.31 -10.56 31.73
CA LEU A 562 -4.26 -11.59 31.31
C LEU A 562 -3.99 -12.94 31.97
N ARG A 563 -2.72 -13.36 32.03
CA ARG A 563 -2.32 -14.61 32.69
C ARG A 563 -2.59 -14.58 34.20
N LYS A 564 -2.44 -13.44 34.86
CA LYS A 564 -2.77 -13.31 36.30
C LYS A 564 -4.29 -13.42 36.50
N ASN A 565 -5.08 -12.70 35.70
CA ASN A 565 -6.53 -12.72 35.78
C ASN A 565 -7.09 -14.14 35.55
N ALA A 566 -6.59 -14.86 34.55
CA ALA A 566 -6.99 -16.25 34.28
C ALA A 566 -6.64 -17.24 35.40
N LYS A 567 -5.61 -16.95 36.23
CA LYS A 567 -5.29 -17.77 37.41
C LYS A 567 -6.21 -17.45 38.59
N SER A 568 -6.63 -16.19 38.71
CA SER A 568 -7.54 -15.75 39.76
C SER A 568 -8.98 -16.24 39.54
N SER A 569 -9.41 -16.48 38.30
CA SER A 569 -10.76 -16.99 38.00
C SER A 569 -10.94 -18.49 38.17
N VAL A 570 -9.85 -19.24 38.39
CA VAL A 570 -9.86 -20.71 38.59
C VAL A 570 -9.83 -21.06 40.09
N LYS A 571 -9.52 -20.07 40.94
CA LYS A 571 -9.64 -20.17 42.39
C LYS A 571 -10.98 -19.60 42.82
#